data_AF-A0A1T4VZ98-F1
#
_entry.id   AF-A0A1T4VZ98-F1
#
_cell.length_a   1.000
_cell.length_b   1.000
_cell.length_c   1.000
_cell.angle_alpha   90.00
_cell.angle_beta   90.00
_cell.angle_gamma   90.00
#
_symmetry.space_group_name_H-M   'P 1'
#
loop_
_entity.id
_entity.type
_entity.pdbx_description
1 polymer ?
#
loop_
_entity_poly.entity_id
_entity_poly.type
_entity_poly.pdbx_seq_one_letter_code
_entity_poly.pdbx_strand_id
1 'polypeptide(L)'
;TVLTVDCSGSMLLKDWIDSGYKYGLIPLDEYVTTRDKTCNRIKAITGFVENMGDMDKAAIVFFNDKAYKKTEMTNDKDTLLDAMQELKDGGNTSFNNALSASIEIFNTETFSGNNRIILLSDGEAAYSKKILDSANAKGIEIDTVGLGEEAGDELLKEIAEYCNGDFYKAYEAEELINIYSVLGFGDDFDKTDNDHDGLYDAVEAAGIRLQNGSILYGCDPTKSDTDGDGIEDGEEINPMPVCNDITEYGSYEADDRIKGYYFSMKSNPCKKDTDDDGYEDKVERDEYNSSPLYSDVIKHRWGKDYINILEKNGDTEKIYFGGNQDFFDDSYVLTPEYIINRYGCGLISACDIILYMTIKNPDKASTFTRIATENSSGLIIDKPDYMKYVEEMDRNVIGTVRWLGVNGLSMQNCVNAYFKAYSIELRAKWGVTFSNLKKSIIKMLDEDIPVCLAIGDSKKKLKMYIPNDETMLHFPLQYDKYFETNSHYVTVTGLVEDRICNKTFLQISTWGVKCYIDFDEYCSFVEGNGLLNTTLSNILYIY
;
A
#
# COMPACT_ATOMS: atom_id res chain seq x y z
N THR A 1 8.79 -23.77 32.16
CA THR A 1 7.37 -23.42 31.92
C THR A 1 6.56 -24.65 31.55
N VAL A 2 5.33 -24.82 32.02
CA VAL A 2 4.41 -25.85 31.50
C VAL A 2 3.32 -25.18 30.67
N LEU A 3 3.26 -25.47 29.38
CA LEU A 3 2.27 -24.97 28.43
C LEU A 3 1.06 -25.91 28.47
N THR A 4 -0.04 -25.45 29.06
CA THR A 4 -1.25 -26.22 29.31
C THR A 4 -2.35 -25.77 28.36
N VAL A 5 -2.66 -26.59 27.36
CA VAL A 5 -3.45 -26.22 26.18
C VAL A 5 -4.79 -26.94 26.19
N ASP A 6 -5.87 -26.18 26.16
CA ASP A 6 -7.21 -26.73 26.01
C ASP A 6 -7.37 -27.33 24.61
N CYS A 7 -7.80 -28.58 24.58
CA CYS A 7 -8.13 -29.35 23.38
C CYS A 7 -9.53 -29.95 23.51
N SER A 8 -10.43 -29.30 24.25
CA SER A 8 -11.85 -29.66 24.35
C SER A 8 -12.58 -29.43 23.02
N GLY A 9 -13.81 -29.91 22.91
CA GLY A 9 -14.59 -29.79 21.68
C GLY A 9 -15.00 -28.35 21.33
N SER A 10 -15.07 -27.43 22.31
CA SER A 10 -15.44 -26.02 22.09
C SER A 10 -14.40 -25.29 21.25
N MET A 11 -13.13 -25.69 21.38
CA MET A 11 -12.00 -25.11 20.66
C MET A 11 -12.13 -25.20 19.13
N LEU A 12 -12.88 -26.17 18.60
CA LEU A 12 -13.14 -26.29 17.17
C LEU A 12 -13.85 -25.06 16.58
N LEU A 13 -14.66 -24.37 17.37
CA LEU A 13 -15.40 -23.19 16.93
C LEU A 13 -14.62 -21.89 17.11
N LYS A 14 -13.56 -21.90 17.92
CA LYS A 14 -12.77 -20.72 18.29
C LYS A 14 -11.44 -20.65 17.53
N ASP A 15 -10.77 -21.78 17.35
CA ASP A 15 -9.54 -21.87 16.57
C ASP A 15 -9.44 -23.27 15.95
N TRP A 16 -9.93 -23.36 14.71
CA TRP A 16 -10.00 -24.60 13.93
C TRP A 16 -8.60 -25.14 13.62
N ILE A 17 -8.38 -26.44 13.83
CA ILE A 17 -7.14 -27.14 13.42
C ILE A 17 -7.16 -27.50 11.93
N ASP A 18 -6.39 -26.78 11.12
CA ASP A 18 -6.15 -27.14 9.72
C ASP A 18 -5.23 -28.36 9.68
N SER A 19 -5.74 -29.46 9.12
CA SER A 19 -5.01 -30.73 8.98
C SER A 19 -4.25 -30.86 7.67
N GLY A 20 -4.23 -29.81 6.84
CA GLY A 20 -3.51 -29.77 5.57
C GLY A 20 -4.13 -30.62 4.44
N TYR A 21 -5.30 -31.23 4.65
CA TYR A 21 -6.01 -32.00 3.62
C TYR A 21 -6.86 -31.09 2.72
N LYS A 22 -6.39 -30.81 1.50
CA LYS A 22 -7.29 -30.37 0.42
C LYS A 22 -8.12 -31.57 -0.06
N TYR A 23 -9.43 -31.57 0.19
CA TYR A 23 -10.36 -32.41 -0.56
C TYR A 23 -10.48 -31.89 -2.01
N GLY A 24 -9.67 -32.43 -2.90
CA GLY A 24 -9.79 -32.32 -4.36
C GLY A 24 -9.52 -33.69 -4.99
N LEU A 25 -10.15 -33.99 -6.13
CA LEU A 25 -9.92 -35.24 -6.88
C LEU A 25 -8.44 -35.34 -7.28
N ILE A 26 -7.67 -36.20 -6.62
CA ILE A 26 -6.27 -36.50 -6.96
C ILE A 26 -6.22 -37.77 -7.83
N PRO A 27 -5.39 -37.81 -8.90
CA PRO A 27 -5.07 -39.03 -9.64
C PRO A 27 -4.50 -40.14 -8.75
N LEU A 28 -4.64 -41.40 -9.20
CA LEU A 28 -4.50 -42.62 -8.41
C LEU A 28 -3.05 -43.05 -8.07
N ASP A 29 -2.08 -42.14 -8.19
CA ASP A 29 -0.65 -42.47 -8.19
C ASP A 29 0.28 -41.52 -7.40
N GLU A 30 -0.26 -40.54 -6.67
CA GLU A 30 0.54 -39.63 -5.83
C GLU A 30 0.32 -39.89 -4.33
N TYR A 31 1.40 -40.24 -3.61
CA TYR A 31 1.40 -40.31 -2.15
C TYR A 31 1.18 -38.91 -1.57
N VAL A 32 0.10 -38.71 -0.83
CA VAL A 32 -0.11 -37.52 0.00
C VAL A 32 0.93 -37.55 1.14
N THR A 33 1.95 -36.69 1.06
CA THR A 33 2.77 -36.38 2.23
C THR A 33 1.92 -35.55 3.18
N THR A 34 1.70 -36.04 4.39
CA THR A 34 0.99 -35.29 5.45
C THR A 34 1.71 -33.98 5.69
N ARG A 35 1.04 -32.84 5.49
CA ARG A 35 1.52 -31.54 5.96
C ARG A 35 1.24 -31.43 7.46
N ASP A 36 2.12 -30.76 8.20
CA ASP A 36 1.93 -30.48 9.62
C ASP A 36 0.64 -29.72 9.87
N LYS A 37 -0.04 -30.04 10.97
CA LYS A 37 -1.26 -29.36 11.38
C LYS A 37 -0.93 -27.93 11.79
N THR A 38 -1.88 -27.02 11.59
CA THR A 38 -1.72 -25.63 12.04
C THR A 38 -3.04 -25.05 12.53
N CYS A 39 -2.94 -24.23 13.57
CA CYS A 39 -3.97 -23.35 14.11
C CYS A 39 -3.27 -22.24 14.91
N ASN A 40 -3.99 -21.24 15.39
CA ASN A 40 -3.35 -20.14 16.11
C ASN A 40 -2.79 -20.58 17.48
N ARG A 41 -3.38 -21.57 18.17
CA ARG A 41 -2.76 -22.21 19.36
C ARG A 41 -1.40 -22.82 19.04
N ILE A 42 -1.30 -23.55 17.93
CA ILE A 42 -0.03 -24.15 17.47
C ILE A 42 0.97 -23.04 17.15
N LYS A 43 0.58 -22.03 16.37
CA LYS A 43 1.48 -20.91 16.01
C LYS A 43 1.99 -20.15 17.23
N ALA A 44 1.12 -19.85 18.20
CA ALA A 44 1.47 -19.13 19.42
C ALA A 44 2.49 -19.91 20.26
N ILE A 45 2.27 -21.22 20.43
CA ILE A 45 3.19 -22.09 21.17
C ILE A 45 4.49 -22.35 20.40
N THR A 46 4.43 -22.51 19.08
CA THR A 46 5.62 -22.61 18.23
C THR A 46 6.50 -21.38 18.39
N GLY A 47 5.92 -20.18 18.26
CA GLY A 47 6.66 -18.93 18.50
C GLY A 47 7.23 -18.84 19.91
N PHE A 48 6.49 -19.29 20.95
CA PHE A 48 7.02 -19.34 22.30
C PHE A 48 8.22 -20.29 22.43
N VAL A 49 8.13 -21.51 21.89
CA VAL A 49 9.17 -22.55 21.98
C VAL A 49 10.42 -22.19 21.19
N GLU A 50 10.25 -21.63 19.99
CA GLU A 50 11.36 -21.19 19.13
C GLU A 50 12.19 -20.09 19.80
N ASN A 51 11.55 -19.23 20.61
CA ASN A 51 12.17 -18.15 21.35
C ASN A 51 12.57 -18.50 22.79
N MET A 52 12.50 -19.77 23.20
CA MET A 52 13.07 -20.20 24.47
C MET A 52 14.61 -20.12 24.43
N GLY A 53 15.23 -19.60 25.49
CA GLY A 53 16.68 -19.65 25.66
C GLY A 53 17.21 -21.08 25.87
N ASP A 54 18.51 -21.27 25.64
CA ASP A 54 19.14 -22.61 25.67
C ASP A 54 19.02 -23.36 27.01
N MET A 55 18.84 -22.60 28.10
CA MET A 55 18.71 -23.12 29.46
C MET A 55 17.26 -23.29 29.91
N ASP A 56 16.31 -22.77 29.13
CA ASP A 56 14.90 -22.82 29.46
C ASP A 56 14.34 -24.17 29.10
N LYS A 57 13.46 -24.66 29.98
CA LYS A 57 12.77 -25.92 29.75
C LYS A 57 11.27 -25.68 29.71
N ALA A 58 10.62 -26.34 28.75
CA ALA A 58 9.19 -26.39 28.67
C ALA A 58 8.66 -27.82 28.69
N ALA A 59 7.39 -27.96 29.05
CA ALA A 59 6.62 -29.17 28.88
C ALA A 59 5.23 -28.83 28.33
N ILE A 60 4.65 -29.75 27.57
CA ILE A 60 3.34 -29.58 26.93
C ILE A 60 2.33 -30.53 27.56
N VAL A 61 1.22 -29.97 28.02
CA VAL A 61 0.07 -30.71 28.55
C VAL A 61 -1.16 -30.31 27.75
N PHE A 62 -1.80 -31.29 27.11
CA PHE A 62 -3.12 -31.07 26.52
C PHE A 62 -4.20 -31.48 27.51
N PHE A 63 -5.33 -30.80 27.50
CA PHE A 63 -6.44 -31.20 28.37
C PHE A 63 -7.81 -31.01 27.73
N ASN A 64 -8.71 -31.89 28.17
CA ASN A 64 -10.14 -31.87 27.92
C ASN A 64 -10.83 -32.37 29.21
N ASP A 65 -11.68 -33.41 29.16
CA ASP A 65 -12.18 -34.12 30.33
C ASP A 65 -11.07 -34.90 31.06
N LYS A 66 -9.90 -35.06 30.44
CA LYS A 66 -8.67 -35.66 30.96
C LYS A 66 -7.49 -34.74 30.68
N ALA A 67 -6.32 -35.06 31.23
CA ALA A 67 -5.07 -34.39 30.88
C ALA A 67 -4.08 -35.39 30.28
N TYR A 68 -3.36 -34.94 29.25
CA TYR A 68 -2.40 -35.71 28.48
C TYR A 68 -1.06 -34.99 28.54
N LYS A 69 -0.15 -35.49 29.37
CA LYS A 69 1.24 -35.03 29.40
C LYS A 69 1.93 -35.50 28.13
N LYS A 70 2.25 -34.58 27.21
CA LYS A 70 2.85 -34.90 25.91
C LYS A 70 4.36 -34.95 25.99
N THR A 71 4.93 -34.03 26.75
CA THR A 71 6.37 -34.00 27.02
C THR A 71 6.61 -33.90 28.52
N GLU A 72 7.74 -34.44 28.96
CA GLU A 72 8.35 -34.04 30.24
C GLU A 72 9.12 -32.73 30.04
N MET A 73 9.61 -32.13 31.12
CA MET A 73 10.35 -30.86 31.02
C MET A 73 11.63 -31.04 30.20
N THR A 74 11.75 -30.34 29.08
CA THR A 74 12.85 -30.46 28.12
C THR A 74 13.22 -29.10 27.52
N ASN A 75 14.47 -28.94 27.11
CA ASN A 75 14.94 -27.81 26.29
C ASN A 75 15.10 -28.20 24.80
N ASP A 76 14.72 -29.42 24.43
CA ASP A 76 14.68 -29.88 23.04
C ASP A 76 13.46 -29.27 22.34
N LYS A 77 13.72 -28.21 21.56
CA LYS A 77 12.70 -27.47 20.80
C LYS A 77 11.98 -28.38 19.80
N ASP A 78 12.69 -29.29 19.12
CA ASP A 78 12.10 -30.20 18.13
C ASP A 78 11.10 -31.15 18.81
N THR A 79 11.45 -31.71 19.96
CA THR A 79 10.54 -32.57 20.76
C THR A 79 9.26 -31.83 21.15
N LEU A 80 9.35 -30.53 21.48
CA LEU A 80 8.19 -29.71 21.84
C LEU A 80 7.31 -29.40 20.61
N LEU A 81 7.93 -29.04 19.49
CA LEU A 81 7.22 -28.75 18.23
C LEU A 81 6.53 -30.00 17.67
N ASP A 82 7.18 -31.17 17.73
CA ASP A 82 6.59 -32.45 17.34
C ASP A 82 5.38 -32.82 18.21
N ALA A 83 5.44 -32.55 19.52
CA ALA A 83 4.33 -32.79 20.44
C ALA A 83 3.09 -31.96 20.08
N MET A 84 3.26 -30.75 19.54
CA MET A 84 2.15 -29.91 19.07
C MET A 84 1.40 -30.53 17.90
N GLN A 85 2.04 -31.37 17.09
CA GLN A 85 1.39 -32.08 15.98
C GLN A 85 0.38 -33.14 16.44
N GLU A 86 0.43 -33.55 17.71
CA GLU A 86 -0.54 -34.47 18.30
C GLU A 86 -1.87 -33.80 18.71
N LEU A 87 -1.96 -32.47 18.65
CA LEU A 87 -3.15 -31.72 19.07
C LEU A 87 -4.39 -32.20 18.31
N LYS A 88 -5.46 -32.45 19.06
CA LYS A 88 -6.77 -32.89 18.58
C LYS A 88 -7.84 -32.40 19.52
N ASP A 89 -8.87 -31.75 18.96
CA ASP A 89 -9.97 -31.21 19.75
C ASP A 89 -11.06 -32.26 19.98
N GLY A 90 -11.58 -32.34 21.21
CA GLY A 90 -12.70 -33.17 21.57
C GLY A 90 -12.87 -33.38 23.07
N GLY A 91 -14.07 -33.75 23.50
CA GLY A 91 -14.41 -33.92 24.92
C GLY A 91 -14.87 -32.62 25.58
N ASN A 92 -15.07 -32.67 26.90
CA ASN A 92 -15.42 -31.51 27.73
C ASN A 92 -14.15 -30.86 28.31
N THR A 93 -14.27 -29.96 29.28
CA THR A 93 -13.14 -29.23 29.90
C THR A 93 -13.01 -29.58 31.38
N SER A 94 -11.78 -29.78 31.88
CA SER A 94 -11.49 -30.11 33.29
C SER A 94 -10.19 -29.46 33.80
N PHE A 95 -10.32 -28.31 34.47
CA PHE A 95 -9.19 -27.58 35.06
C PHE A 95 -8.50 -28.35 36.18
N ASN A 96 -9.26 -29.14 36.97
CA ASN A 96 -8.66 -30.02 37.98
C ASN A 96 -7.65 -30.99 37.37
N ASN A 97 -7.98 -31.61 36.24
CA ASN A 97 -7.10 -32.57 35.57
C ASN A 97 -5.91 -31.85 34.92
N ALA A 98 -6.17 -30.72 34.26
CA ALA A 98 -5.15 -29.90 33.61
C ALA A 98 -4.08 -29.43 34.61
N LEU A 99 -4.50 -28.77 35.70
CA LEU A 99 -3.61 -28.23 36.72
C LEU A 99 -2.91 -29.33 37.50
N SER A 100 -3.59 -30.43 37.86
CA SER A 100 -2.95 -31.55 38.56
C SER A 100 -1.82 -32.16 37.72
N ALA A 101 -2.08 -32.44 36.44
CA ALA A 101 -1.06 -33.01 35.54
C ALA A 101 0.12 -32.05 35.33
N SER A 102 -0.15 -30.74 35.22
CA SER A 102 0.88 -29.72 35.03
C SER A 102 1.75 -29.54 36.27
N ILE A 103 1.15 -29.51 37.47
CA ILE A 103 1.87 -29.43 38.75
C ILE A 103 2.67 -30.72 39.02
N GLU A 104 2.22 -31.86 38.53
CA GLU A 104 2.93 -33.13 38.64
C GLU A 104 4.24 -33.17 37.84
N ILE A 105 4.35 -32.42 36.74
CA ILE A 105 5.60 -32.32 35.96
C ILE A 105 6.71 -31.72 36.83
N PHE A 106 6.38 -30.78 37.71
CA PHE A 106 7.34 -30.20 38.65
C PHE A 106 7.75 -31.14 39.81
N ASN A 107 7.18 -32.35 39.93
CA ASN A 107 7.59 -33.34 40.94
C ASN A 107 8.77 -34.21 40.50
N THR A 108 9.11 -34.20 39.21
CA THR A 108 10.07 -35.15 38.64
C THR A 108 11.52 -34.75 38.90
N GLU A 109 11.79 -33.44 38.98
CA GLU A 109 13.09 -32.87 39.36
C GLU A 109 12.92 -31.51 40.05
N THR A 110 13.99 -31.01 40.68
CA THR A 110 14.01 -29.67 41.29
C THR A 110 14.55 -28.68 40.27
N PHE A 111 13.71 -27.74 39.85
CA PHE A 111 14.07 -26.73 38.86
C PHE A 111 14.58 -25.46 39.54
N SER A 112 15.70 -24.93 39.07
CA SER A 112 16.19 -23.60 39.44
C SER A 112 15.64 -22.55 38.49
N GLY A 113 14.93 -21.54 39.00
CA GLY A 113 14.32 -20.46 38.19
C GLY A 113 12.86 -20.24 38.52
N ASN A 114 12.18 -19.42 37.71
CA ASN A 114 10.75 -19.13 37.86
C ASN A 114 9.94 -20.31 37.29
N ASN A 115 9.34 -21.09 38.18
CA ASN A 115 8.46 -22.18 37.79
C ASN A 115 7.09 -21.59 37.46
N ARG A 116 6.64 -21.74 36.23
CA ARG A 116 5.31 -21.24 35.82
C ARG A 116 4.53 -22.21 34.95
N ILE A 117 3.21 -22.07 35.00
CA ILE A 117 2.22 -22.74 34.15
C ILE A 117 1.52 -21.66 33.33
N ILE A 118 1.40 -21.85 32.02
CA ILE A 118 0.53 -21.02 31.16
C ILE A 118 -0.69 -21.88 30.82
N LEU A 119 -1.87 -21.50 31.31
CA LEU A 119 -3.13 -22.20 31.09
C LEU A 119 -3.97 -21.48 30.04
N LEU A 120 -4.10 -22.04 28.85
CA LEU A 120 -4.96 -21.55 27.77
C LEU A 120 -6.28 -22.33 27.75
N SER A 121 -7.44 -21.65 27.81
CA SER A 121 -8.77 -22.25 27.71
C SER A 121 -9.80 -21.33 27.06
N ASP A 122 -10.83 -21.93 26.44
CA ASP A 122 -11.96 -21.22 25.82
C ASP A 122 -13.30 -21.39 26.56
N GLY A 123 -13.28 -21.91 27.79
CA GLY A 123 -14.51 -22.17 28.54
C GLY A 123 -14.33 -22.42 30.04
N GLU A 124 -15.45 -22.67 30.73
CA GLU A 124 -15.48 -22.87 32.18
C GLU A 124 -15.40 -24.35 32.58
N ALA A 125 -14.57 -24.65 33.58
CA ALA A 125 -14.55 -25.95 34.22
C ALA A 125 -14.30 -25.86 35.73
N ALA A 126 -15.00 -26.68 36.52
CA ALA A 126 -14.82 -26.70 37.96
C ALA A 126 -13.36 -27.06 38.36
N TYR A 127 -12.80 -26.26 39.27
CA TYR A 127 -11.50 -26.52 39.88
C TYR A 127 -11.61 -26.59 41.41
N SER A 128 -10.57 -27.10 42.08
CA SER A 128 -10.49 -27.17 43.54
C SER A 128 -9.32 -26.34 44.06
N LYS A 129 -9.61 -25.49 45.06
CA LYS A 129 -8.62 -24.59 45.68
C LYS A 129 -7.40 -25.33 46.26
N LYS A 130 -7.59 -26.59 46.65
CA LYS A 130 -6.52 -27.49 47.12
C LYS A 130 -5.41 -27.72 46.08
N ILE A 131 -5.73 -27.69 44.78
CA ILE A 131 -4.73 -27.83 43.72
C ILE A 131 -3.89 -26.56 43.61
N LEU A 132 -4.53 -25.38 43.70
CA LEU A 132 -3.83 -24.10 43.68
C LEU A 132 -2.92 -23.94 44.91
N ASP A 133 -3.36 -24.41 46.09
CA ASP A 133 -2.51 -24.47 47.29
C ASP A 133 -1.24 -25.30 47.05
N SER A 134 -1.34 -26.37 46.25
CA SER A 134 -0.20 -27.21 45.87
C SER A 134 0.74 -26.52 44.88
N ALA A 135 0.24 -25.66 43.99
CA ALA A 135 1.08 -24.83 43.12
C ALA A 135 1.84 -23.78 43.95
N ASN A 136 1.13 -23.06 44.82
CA ASN A 136 1.70 -22.03 45.69
C ASN A 136 2.76 -22.58 46.65
N ALA A 137 2.51 -23.75 47.26
CA ALA A 137 3.48 -24.39 48.15
C ALA A 137 4.81 -24.74 47.44
N LYS A 138 4.81 -24.82 46.12
CA LYS A 138 5.99 -25.08 45.28
C LYS A 138 6.56 -23.83 44.62
N GLY A 139 5.96 -22.66 44.85
CA GLY A 139 6.33 -21.42 44.17
C GLY A 139 6.13 -21.51 42.65
N ILE A 140 5.04 -22.14 42.22
CA ILE A 140 4.66 -22.21 40.80
C ILE A 140 3.67 -21.08 40.51
N GLU A 141 4.03 -20.17 39.62
CA GLU A 141 3.14 -19.12 39.11
C GLU A 141 2.21 -19.69 38.04
N ILE A 142 0.98 -19.17 37.94
CA ILE A 142 0.02 -19.63 36.93
C ILE A 142 -0.51 -18.43 36.16
N ASP A 143 -0.01 -18.25 34.94
CA ASP A 143 -0.61 -17.33 33.97
C ASP A 143 -1.79 -18.01 33.28
N THR A 144 -2.85 -17.27 33.01
CA THR A 144 -4.04 -17.79 32.34
C THR A 144 -4.37 -16.99 31.09
N VAL A 145 -4.79 -17.68 30.03
CA VAL A 145 -5.18 -17.10 28.74
C VAL A 145 -6.59 -17.57 28.41
N GLY A 146 -7.55 -16.65 28.42
CA GLY A 146 -8.94 -16.91 28.00
C GLY A 146 -9.13 -16.64 26.52
N LEU A 147 -9.68 -17.60 25.75
CA LEU A 147 -9.96 -17.47 24.32
C LEU A 147 -11.46 -17.37 24.00
N GLY A 148 -11.87 -16.31 23.30
CA GLY A 148 -13.26 -16.05 22.91
C GLY A 148 -14.03 -15.28 23.97
N GLU A 149 -15.18 -14.69 23.61
CA GLU A 149 -16.00 -13.83 24.50
C GLU A 149 -16.35 -14.49 25.85
N GLU A 150 -16.84 -15.74 25.86
CA GLU A 150 -17.32 -16.44 27.06
C GLU A 150 -16.34 -17.56 27.53
N ALA A 151 -15.10 -17.20 27.87
CA ALA A 151 -14.05 -18.17 28.25
C ALA A 151 -13.96 -18.47 29.75
N GLY A 152 -14.95 -18.08 30.56
CA GLY A 152 -14.88 -18.24 32.01
C GLY A 152 -13.88 -17.31 32.69
N ASP A 153 -13.81 -16.06 32.22
CA ASP A 153 -12.76 -15.11 32.58
C ASP A 153 -12.63 -14.86 34.09
N GLU A 154 -13.75 -14.78 34.82
CA GLU A 154 -13.72 -14.62 36.30
C GLU A 154 -12.95 -15.76 36.98
N LEU A 155 -13.11 -16.98 36.47
CA LEU A 155 -12.48 -18.17 36.99
C LEU A 155 -10.97 -18.20 36.68
N LEU A 156 -10.60 -17.84 35.45
CA LEU A 156 -9.21 -17.76 35.02
C LEU A 156 -8.47 -16.64 35.77
N LYS A 157 -9.10 -15.47 35.94
CA LYS A 157 -8.60 -14.38 36.79
C LYS A 157 -8.38 -14.85 38.23
N GLU A 158 -9.34 -15.55 38.84
CA GLU A 158 -9.18 -16.05 40.21
C GLU A 158 -7.99 -17.02 40.31
N ILE A 159 -7.80 -17.91 39.34
CA ILE A 159 -6.67 -18.85 39.31
C ILE A 159 -5.34 -18.10 39.22
N ALA A 160 -5.22 -17.15 38.30
CA ALA A 160 -3.99 -16.39 38.11
C ALA A 160 -3.62 -15.55 39.34
N GLU A 161 -4.58 -14.77 39.85
CA GLU A 161 -4.39 -13.95 41.05
C GLU A 161 -4.02 -14.78 42.27
N TYR A 162 -4.67 -15.94 42.46
CA TYR A 162 -4.39 -16.81 43.60
C TYR A 162 -3.00 -17.45 43.53
N CYS A 163 -2.46 -17.61 42.32
CA CYS A 163 -1.16 -18.22 42.06
C CYS A 163 -0.08 -17.23 41.60
N ASN A 164 -0.24 -15.93 41.89
CA ASN A 164 0.77 -14.91 41.59
C ASN A 164 1.15 -14.82 40.10
N GLY A 165 0.23 -15.15 39.19
CA GLY A 165 0.37 -14.96 37.75
C GLY A 165 -0.62 -13.91 37.22
N ASP A 166 -0.57 -13.67 35.91
CA ASP A 166 -1.42 -12.70 35.23
C ASP A 166 -2.52 -13.39 34.39
N PHE A 167 -3.66 -12.71 34.23
CA PHE A 167 -4.72 -13.09 33.29
C PHE A 167 -4.61 -12.29 31.99
N TYR A 168 -4.72 -13.00 30.87
CA TYR A 168 -4.72 -12.46 29.52
C TYR A 168 -5.98 -12.88 28.78
N LYS A 169 -6.58 -11.96 28.03
CA LYS A 169 -7.78 -12.20 27.23
C LYS A 169 -7.46 -12.10 25.74
N ALA A 170 -7.80 -13.15 25.00
CA ALA A 170 -7.91 -13.15 23.55
C ALA A 170 -9.39 -13.28 23.17
N TYR A 171 -9.93 -12.32 22.45
CA TYR A 171 -11.28 -12.44 21.87
C TYR A 171 -11.24 -13.29 20.61
N GLU A 172 -10.16 -13.16 19.84
CA GLU A 172 -9.92 -13.90 18.60
C GLU A 172 -8.64 -14.74 18.70
N ALA A 173 -8.61 -15.85 17.97
CA ALA A 173 -7.52 -16.81 18.01
C ALA A 173 -6.18 -16.23 17.58
N GLU A 174 -6.18 -15.30 16.63
CA GLU A 174 -5.00 -14.58 16.14
C GLU A 174 -4.28 -13.81 17.26
N GLU A 175 -5.00 -13.41 18.31
CA GLU A 175 -4.44 -12.67 19.43
C GLU A 175 -3.55 -13.53 20.35
N LEU A 176 -3.70 -14.86 20.29
CA LEU A 176 -2.90 -15.80 21.09
C LEU A 176 -1.40 -15.67 20.81
N ILE A 177 -1.02 -15.40 19.56
CA ILE A 177 0.39 -15.23 19.20
C ILE A 177 0.98 -14.08 20.02
N ASN A 178 0.27 -12.95 20.10
CA ASN A 178 0.72 -11.78 20.84
C ASN A 178 0.78 -12.05 22.36
N ILE A 179 -0.24 -12.70 22.92
CA ILE A 179 -0.27 -13.02 24.35
C ILE A 179 0.92 -13.92 24.71
N TYR A 180 1.17 -14.95 23.90
CA TYR A 180 2.31 -15.84 24.12
C TYR A 180 3.65 -15.14 23.88
N SER A 181 3.74 -14.18 22.95
CA SER A 181 4.90 -13.31 22.83
C SER A 181 5.10 -12.45 24.07
N VAL A 182 4.06 -11.84 24.67
CA VAL A 182 4.17 -11.07 25.92
C VAL A 182 4.61 -11.95 27.09
N LEU A 183 4.02 -13.15 27.19
CA LEU A 183 4.40 -14.15 28.18
C LEU A 183 5.84 -14.63 27.99
N GLY A 184 6.35 -14.62 26.75
CA GLY A 184 7.78 -14.69 26.47
C GLY A 184 8.51 -13.43 26.96
N PHE A 185 8.02 -12.24 26.59
CA PHE A 185 8.66 -10.94 26.80
C PHE A 185 8.91 -10.58 28.28
N GLY A 186 7.94 -10.87 29.15
CA GLY A 186 7.88 -10.37 30.52
C GLY A 186 9.01 -10.85 31.44
N ASP A 187 9.54 -12.05 31.19
CA ASP A 187 10.60 -12.65 32.03
C ASP A 187 11.73 -13.31 31.22
N ASP A 188 11.52 -13.59 29.92
CA ASP A 188 12.31 -14.57 29.17
C ASP A 188 12.39 -14.26 27.65
N PHE A 189 12.25 -12.98 27.25
CA PHE A 189 12.28 -12.65 25.82
C PHE A 189 13.65 -12.98 25.24
N ASP A 190 13.67 -13.68 24.12
CA ASP A 190 14.88 -13.76 23.31
C ASP A 190 15.20 -12.38 22.74
N LYS A 191 16.13 -11.69 23.39
CA LYS A 191 16.68 -10.39 22.97
C LYS A 191 17.91 -10.57 22.08
N THR A 192 18.06 -11.75 21.48
CA THR A 192 19.06 -11.96 20.44
C THR A 192 18.75 -11.00 19.29
N ASP A 193 19.81 -10.32 18.90
CA ASP A 193 19.87 -9.31 17.85
C ASP A 193 21.18 -9.64 17.12
N ASN A 194 21.08 -10.53 16.13
CA ASN A 194 22.25 -11.14 15.50
C ASN A 194 22.97 -10.19 14.54
N ASP A 195 22.23 -9.29 13.90
CA ASP A 195 22.77 -8.28 13.00
C ASP A 195 23.07 -6.94 13.68
N HIS A 196 22.70 -6.81 14.95
CA HIS A 196 23.04 -5.71 15.87
C HIS A 196 22.41 -4.37 15.48
N ASP A 197 21.21 -4.40 14.91
CA ASP A 197 20.48 -3.24 14.41
C ASP A 197 19.53 -2.64 15.48
N GLY A 198 19.36 -3.36 16.61
CA GLY A 198 18.57 -2.96 17.76
C GLY A 198 17.13 -3.46 17.74
N LEU A 199 16.66 -4.06 16.64
CA LEU A 199 15.45 -4.87 16.57
C LEU A 199 15.80 -6.33 16.95
N TYR A 200 14.85 -7.06 17.50
CA TYR A 200 15.12 -8.43 17.95
C TYR A 200 14.73 -9.42 16.86
N ASP A 201 15.58 -10.41 16.56
CA ASP A 201 15.35 -11.45 15.54
C ASP A 201 13.95 -12.09 15.67
N ALA A 202 13.53 -12.32 16.91
CA ALA A 202 12.24 -12.90 17.26
C ALA A 202 11.04 -12.05 16.77
N VAL A 203 11.18 -10.72 16.81
CA VAL A 203 10.14 -9.76 16.39
C VAL A 203 10.03 -9.75 14.87
N GLU A 204 11.16 -9.77 14.17
CA GLU A 204 11.23 -9.77 12.72
C GLU A 204 10.71 -11.07 12.12
N ALA A 205 11.13 -12.21 12.69
CA ALA A 205 10.72 -13.54 12.25
C ALA A 205 9.23 -13.80 12.46
N ALA A 206 8.66 -13.36 13.60
CA ALA A 206 7.24 -13.55 13.92
C ALA A 206 6.33 -12.54 13.20
N GLY A 207 6.87 -11.39 12.79
CA GLY A 207 6.14 -10.27 12.23
C GLY A 207 5.92 -9.14 13.25
N ILE A 208 6.02 -7.90 12.77
CA ILE A 208 6.05 -6.69 13.57
C ILE A 208 4.65 -6.08 13.63
N ARG A 209 4.01 -6.11 14.80
CA ARG A 209 2.69 -5.48 15.00
C ARG A 209 2.83 -3.97 15.11
N LEU A 210 2.23 -3.23 14.19
CA LEU A 210 2.32 -1.76 14.10
C LEU A 210 1.25 -1.06 14.94
N GLN A 211 1.40 0.25 15.15
CA GLN A 211 0.50 1.10 15.94
C GLN A 211 -0.96 1.08 15.46
N ASN A 212 -1.19 0.75 14.18
CA ASN A 212 -2.52 0.65 13.58
C ASN A 212 -3.15 -0.76 13.70
N GLY A 213 -2.47 -1.70 14.37
CA GLY A 213 -2.93 -3.07 14.57
C GLY A 213 -2.58 -4.06 13.44
N SER A 214 -2.05 -3.58 12.32
CA SER A 214 -1.55 -4.44 11.23
C SER A 214 -0.23 -5.12 11.62
N ILE A 215 0.06 -6.27 11.01
CA ILE A 215 1.33 -6.99 11.21
C ILE A 215 2.15 -6.86 9.92
N LEU A 216 3.35 -6.30 10.05
CA LEU A 216 4.36 -6.23 9.00
C LEU A 216 5.17 -7.53 8.99
N TYR A 217 5.31 -8.13 7.81
CA TYR A 217 6.11 -9.34 7.61
C TYR A 217 7.22 -9.07 6.60
N GLY A 218 8.28 -9.89 6.66
CA GLY A 218 9.36 -9.87 5.66
C GLY A 218 10.61 -9.10 6.06
N CYS A 219 10.66 -8.58 7.30
CA CYS A 219 11.87 -8.10 7.94
C CYS A 219 12.81 -9.31 8.15
N ASP A 220 14.04 -9.25 7.65
CA ASP A 220 14.98 -10.35 7.63
C ASP A 220 15.90 -10.28 8.85
N PRO A 221 15.74 -11.15 9.87
CA PRO A 221 16.45 -11.08 11.16
C PRO A 221 17.96 -11.34 11.09
N THR A 222 18.51 -11.41 9.89
CA THR A 222 19.94 -11.64 9.64
C THR A 222 20.58 -10.49 8.89
N LYS A 223 19.83 -9.42 8.65
CA LYS A 223 20.26 -8.22 7.95
C LYS A 223 19.82 -7.00 8.73
N SER A 224 20.81 -6.22 9.16
CA SER A 224 20.57 -4.97 9.85
C SER A 224 19.83 -3.90 9.04
N ASP A 225 19.64 -4.11 7.73
CA ASP A 225 19.01 -3.20 6.76
C ASP A 225 18.38 -4.11 5.70
N THR A 226 17.12 -4.47 5.91
CA THR A 226 16.43 -5.52 5.16
C THR A 226 16.22 -5.12 3.70
N ASP A 227 15.80 -3.88 3.44
CA ASP A 227 15.52 -3.40 2.09
C ASP A 227 16.73 -2.78 1.38
N GLY A 228 17.78 -2.42 2.12
CA GLY A 228 19.03 -1.88 1.61
C GLY A 228 18.97 -0.40 1.25
N ASP A 229 18.13 0.42 1.91
CA ASP A 229 18.10 1.88 1.74
C ASP A 229 19.16 2.61 2.61
N GLY A 230 19.77 1.90 3.56
CA GLY A 230 20.81 2.38 4.45
C GLY A 230 20.30 3.01 5.74
N ILE A 231 19.04 2.81 6.11
CA ILE A 231 18.53 2.89 7.47
C ILE A 231 18.51 1.47 8.06
N GLU A 232 18.83 1.34 9.35
CA GLU A 232 18.79 0.03 10.02
C GLU A 232 17.35 -0.31 10.45
N ASP A 233 16.92 -1.58 10.40
CA ASP A 233 15.50 -1.94 10.65
C ASP A 233 15.06 -1.52 12.07
N GLY A 234 15.96 -1.62 13.06
CA GLY A 234 15.78 -1.09 14.41
C GLY A 234 15.80 0.44 14.55
N GLU A 235 16.27 1.20 13.55
CA GLU A 235 16.07 2.65 13.47
C GLU A 235 14.68 3.00 12.92
N GLU A 236 14.16 2.19 12.00
CA GLU A 236 12.86 2.35 11.35
C GLU A 236 11.70 1.94 12.25
N ILE A 237 11.87 0.83 12.97
CA ILE A 237 10.94 0.32 13.97
C ILE A 237 11.47 0.67 15.35
N ASN A 238 10.73 1.46 16.14
CA ASN A 238 11.11 1.68 17.54
C ASN A 238 11.12 0.33 18.28
N PRO A 239 12.29 -0.17 18.74
CA PRO A 239 12.44 -1.54 19.23
C PRO A 239 11.82 -1.75 20.61
N MET A 240 11.40 -0.66 21.27
CA MET A 240 10.69 -0.73 22.53
C MET A 240 9.19 -0.91 22.28
N PRO A 241 8.60 -2.09 22.57
CA PRO A 241 7.18 -2.30 22.38
C PRO A 241 6.39 -1.36 23.31
N VAL A 242 5.36 -0.74 22.75
CA VAL A 242 4.42 0.09 23.50
C VAL A 242 3.29 -0.80 23.98
N CYS A 243 3.22 -1.00 25.29
CA CYS A 243 2.10 -1.67 25.94
C CYS A 243 0.95 -0.69 26.12
N ASN A 244 -0.19 -0.95 25.50
CA ASN A 244 -1.43 -0.23 25.80
C ASN A 244 -2.30 -1.11 26.71
N ASP A 245 -2.66 -0.57 27.87
CA ASP A 245 -3.83 -1.01 28.60
C ASP A 245 -5.06 -0.53 27.80
N ILE A 246 -5.63 -1.37 26.95
CA ILE A 246 -6.86 -1.01 26.25
C ILE A 246 -8.00 -1.20 27.25
N THR A 247 -8.49 -0.09 27.80
CA THR A 247 -9.80 -0.04 28.46
C THR A 247 -10.87 0.07 27.38
N GLU A 248 -11.67 -0.97 27.20
CA GLU A 248 -12.79 -0.92 26.26
C GLU A 248 -13.89 0.04 26.76
N TYR A 249 -14.26 1.02 25.94
CA TYR A 249 -15.42 1.88 26.17
C TYR A 249 -16.69 1.12 25.72
N GLY A 250 -17.25 0.25 26.57
CA GLY A 250 -18.44 -0.50 26.17
C GLY A 250 -19.11 -1.43 27.18
N SER A 251 -18.39 -2.03 28.12
CA SER A 251 -18.98 -2.91 29.12
C SER A 251 -19.37 -2.14 30.38
N TYR A 252 -20.61 -2.31 30.85
CA TYR A 252 -21.13 -1.69 32.07
C TYR A 252 -20.63 -2.37 33.36
N GLU A 253 -19.64 -3.27 33.28
CA GLU A 253 -19.04 -3.92 34.43
C GLU A 253 -17.51 -3.91 34.29
N ALA A 254 -16.87 -3.26 35.27
CA ALA A 254 -15.47 -3.24 35.68
C ALA A 254 -14.33 -3.77 34.75
N ASP A 255 -13.40 -2.87 34.42
CA ASP A 255 -11.92 -3.06 34.36
C ASP A 255 -11.40 -4.34 33.66
N ASP A 256 -11.91 -4.66 32.47
CA ASP A 256 -11.25 -5.61 31.56
C ASP A 256 -10.11 -4.89 30.83
N ARG A 257 -8.89 -5.03 31.38
CA ARG A 257 -7.67 -4.52 30.75
C ARG A 257 -7.17 -5.52 29.72
N ILE A 258 -7.28 -5.19 28.45
CA ILE A 258 -6.59 -5.93 27.39
C ILE A 258 -5.17 -5.36 27.31
N LYS A 259 -4.18 -6.11 27.79
CA LYS A 259 -2.76 -5.78 27.59
C LYS A 259 -2.36 -6.19 26.17
N GLY A 260 -2.34 -5.24 25.23
CA GLY A 260 -1.77 -5.42 23.89
C GLY A 260 -0.45 -4.66 23.75
N TYR A 261 0.46 -5.14 22.90
CA TYR A 261 1.67 -4.41 22.54
C TYR A 261 1.71 -4.12 21.04
N TYR A 262 2.38 -3.03 20.66
CA TYR A 262 2.70 -2.70 19.28
C TYR A 262 4.07 -2.02 19.21
N PHE A 263 4.72 -2.08 18.06
CA PHE A 263 5.94 -1.34 17.74
C PHE A 263 5.61 -0.06 16.99
N SER A 264 6.41 0.97 17.22
CA SER A 264 6.20 2.26 16.56
C SER A 264 7.07 2.38 15.31
N MET A 265 6.46 2.24 14.13
CA MET A 265 7.10 2.44 12.84
C MET A 265 7.33 3.93 12.51
N LYS A 266 8.49 4.26 11.97
CA LYS A 266 8.88 5.56 11.37
C LYS A 266 9.03 5.47 9.85
N SER A 267 9.46 4.33 9.35
CA SER A 267 9.54 3.90 7.96
C SER A 267 9.44 2.36 7.93
N ASN A 268 9.21 1.78 6.77
CA ASN A 268 8.97 0.35 6.59
C ASN A 268 10.27 -0.35 6.20
N PRO A 269 10.85 -1.19 7.08
CA PRO A 269 12.14 -1.86 6.83
C PRO A 269 12.17 -2.82 5.65
N CYS A 270 11.00 -3.12 5.09
CA CYS A 270 10.88 -3.96 3.91
C CYS A 270 10.72 -3.14 2.61
N LYS A 271 10.82 -1.81 2.66
CA LYS A 271 10.53 -0.89 1.55
C LYS A 271 11.34 0.42 1.64
N LYS A 272 12.26 0.58 0.67
CA LYS A 272 13.10 1.80 0.52
C LYS A 272 12.37 3.14 0.43
N ASP A 273 11.12 3.12 -0.05
CA ASP A 273 10.23 4.26 -0.18
C ASP A 273 8.90 3.80 0.42
N THR A 274 8.68 4.18 1.67
CA THR A 274 7.60 3.67 2.50
C THR A 274 6.24 4.07 1.97
N ASP A 275 6.10 5.32 1.51
CA ASP A 275 4.84 5.92 1.06
C ASP A 275 4.68 5.97 -0.47
N ASP A 276 5.67 5.45 -1.20
CA ASP A 276 5.72 5.33 -2.65
C ASP A 276 5.60 6.69 -3.38
N ASP A 277 6.12 7.76 -2.76
CA ASP A 277 6.05 9.12 -3.31
C ASP A 277 7.18 9.46 -4.28
N GLY A 278 8.26 8.69 -4.26
CA GLY A 278 9.44 8.79 -5.13
C GLY A 278 10.69 9.35 -4.44
N TYR A 279 10.64 9.58 -3.13
CA TYR A 279 11.80 9.81 -2.27
C TYR A 279 12.10 8.55 -1.44
N GLU A 280 13.37 8.16 -1.34
CA GLU A 280 13.75 7.07 -0.44
C GLU A 280 13.74 7.56 1.02
N ASP A 281 13.37 6.70 1.96
CA ASP A 281 13.11 7.04 3.37
C ASP A 281 14.33 7.71 4.02
N LYS A 282 15.53 7.22 3.70
CA LYS A 282 16.80 7.85 4.12
C LYS A 282 16.96 9.27 3.63
N VAL A 283 16.62 9.55 2.38
CA VAL A 283 16.76 10.88 1.78
C VAL A 283 15.78 11.84 2.44
N GLU A 284 14.55 11.41 2.66
CA GLU A 284 13.54 12.15 3.40
C GLU A 284 13.99 12.52 4.80
N ARG A 285 14.49 11.53 5.55
CA ARG A 285 14.94 11.69 6.94
C ARG A 285 16.18 12.59 7.04
N ASP A 286 17.22 12.31 6.25
CA ASP A 286 18.55 12.87 6.45
C ASP A 286 18.76 14.19 5.68
N GLU A 287 18.16 14.33 4.50
CA GLU A 287 18.35 15.52 3.64
C GLU A 287 17.20 16.53 3.78
N TYR A 288 15.95 16.06 3.77
CA TYR A 288 14.78 16.95 3.71
C TYR A 288 14.08 17.14 5.06
N ASN A 289 14.38 16.29 6.05
CA ASN A 289 13.71 16.27 7.34
C ASN A 289 12.17 16.20 7.16
N SER A 290 11.72 15.39 6.19
CA SER A 290 10.33 15.00 5.99
C SER A 290 10.04 13.67 6.68
N SER A 291 8.79 13.20 6.58
CA SER A 291 8.32 11.98 7.26
C SER A 291 8.06 10.90 6.21
N PRO A 292 8.81 9.78 6.23
CA PRO A 292 8.63 8.68 5.28
C PRO A 292 7.26 8.00 5.28
N LEU A 293 6.45 8.24 6.32
CA LEU A 293 5.09 7.70 6.42
C LEU A 293 4.05 8.45 5.57
N TYR A 294 4.36 9.65 5.05
CA TYR A 294 3.36 10.55 4.50
C TYR A 294 3.82 11.28 3.25
N SER A 295 3.21 10.89 2.13
CA SER A 295 3.58 11.42 0.82
C SER A 295 3.61 12.96 0.78
N ASP A 296 4.78 13.48 0.41
CA ASP A 296 5.05 14.88 0.13
C ASP A 296 4.78 15.24 -1.34
N VAL A 297 4.61 14.22 -2.18
CA VAL A 297 4.35 14.37 -3.62
C VAL A 297 2.87 14.10 -3.96
N ILE A 298 2.12 15.16 -4.24
CA ILE A 298 0.71 15.05 -4.69
C ILE A 298 0.63 14.88 -6.20
N LYS A 299 0.06 13.77 -6.65
CA LYS A 299 -0.02 13.38 -8.07
C LYS A 299 -1.47 13.50 -8.59
N HIS A 300 -1.68 14.31 -9.63
CA HIS A 300 -2.96 14.46 -10.35
C HIS A 300 -2.83 13.93 -11.79
N ARG A 301 -3.40 12.76 -12.07
CA ARG A 301 -3.24 12.05 -13.35
C ARG A 301 -1.76 11.84 -13.77
N TRP A 302 -0.82 11.95 -12.82
CA TRP A 302 0.61 11.78 -13.06
C TRP A 302 0.92 10.34 -13.47
N GLY A 303 1.80 10.17 -14.46
CA GLY A 303 2.22 8.85 -14.94
C GLY A 303 1.12 8.03 -15.65
N LYS A 304 -0.11 8.55 -15.81
CA LYS A 304 -1.18 7.83 -16.50
C LYS A 304 -0.97 7.83 -18.01
N ASP A 305 -1.43 6.75 -18.65
CA ASP A 305 -1.38 6.63 -20.10
C ASP A 305 -2.19 7.73 -20.80
N TYR A 306 -1.66 8.15 -21.94
CA TYR A 306 -2.26 9.10 -22.86
C TYR A 306 -2.22 8.51 -24.27
N ILE A 307 -2.81 9.20 -25.25
CA ILE A 307 -2.79 8.71 -26.63
C ILE A 307 -1.36 8.64 -27.18
N ASN A 308 -1.08 7.58 -27.92
CA ASN A 308 0.19 7.31 -28.55
C ASN A 308 -0.02 7.14 -30.06
N ILE A 309 0.75 7.88 -30.85
CA ILE A 309 0.67 7.81 -32.32
C ILE A 309 1.78 6.91 -32.83
N LEU A 310 1.41 5.83 -33.52
CA LEU A 310 2.30 4.81 -34.03
C LEU A 310 2.61 5.07 -35.51
N GLU A 311 3.89 5.25 -35.82
CA GLU A 311 4.41 5.32 -37.17
C GLU A 311 5.14 4.03 -37.52
N LYS A 312 4.67 3.35 -38.58
CA LYS A 312 5.29 2.13 -39.12
C LYS A 312 6.05 2.46 -40.40
N ASN A 313 7.35 2.27 -40.38
CA ASN A 313 8.23 2.43 -41.53
C ASN A 313 8.91 1.09 -41.84
N GLY A 314 8.23 0.25 -42.62
CA GLY A 314 8.65 -1.13 -42.86
C GLY A 314 8.67 -1.93 -41.56
N ASP A 315 9.83 -2.42 -41.17
CA ASP A 315 10.03 -3.19 -39.93
C ASP A 315 10.31 -2.31 -38.70
N THR A 316 10.36 -0.97 -38.85
CA THR A 316 10.60 -0.05 -37.73
C THR A 316 9.31 0.60 -37.25
N GLU A 317 9.13 0.63 -35.93
CA GLU A 317 8.01 1.28 -35.26
C GLU A 317 8.52 2.46 -34.43
N LYS A 318 7.86 3.60 -34.54
CA LYS A 318 8.11 4.78 -33.71
C LYS A 318 6.82 5.24 -33.05
N ILE A 319 6.88 5.46 -31.74
CA ILE A 319 5.75 5.93 -30.94
C ILE A 319 5.95 7.39 -30.56
N TYR A 320 4.93 8.21 -30.79
CA TYR A 320 4.86 9.60 -30.38
C TYR A 320 3.86 9.75 -29.23
N PHE A 321 4.20 10.59 -28.25
CA PHE A 321 3.32 10.91 -27.12
C PHE A 321 2.38 12.06 -27.50
N GLY A 322 1.16 11.71 -27.94
CA GLY A 322 0.19 12.65 -28.53
C GLY A 322 0.52 13.08 -29.96
N GLY A 323 -0.28 14.02 -30.46
CA GLY A 323 -0.17 14.52 -31.82
C GLY A 323 1.01 15.46 -32.06
N ASN A 324 1.40 15.60 -33.32
CA ASN A 324 2.37 16.59 -33.77
C ASN A 324 1.88 17.26 -35.06
N GLN A 325 1.87 18.59 -35.09
CA GLN A 325 1.56 19.35 -36.31
C GLN A 325 2.60 19.12 -37.42
N ASP A 326 3.83 18.74 -37.08
CA ASP A 326 4.87 18.46 -38.07
C ASP A 326 4.64 17.15 -38.85
N PHE A 327 3.57 16.42 -38.54
CA PHE A 327 3.16 15.27 -39.34
C PHE A 327 2.64 15.67 -40.74
N PHE A 328 2.16 16.90 -40.90
CA PHE A 328 1.55 17.39 -42.14
C PHE A 328 2.58 18.07 -43.04
N ASP A 329 2.40 17.97 -44.36
CA ASP A 329 3.35 18.53 -45.34
C ASP A 329 3.45 20.07 -45.27
N ASP A 330 4.68 20.58 -45.24
CA ASP A 330 4.97 22.02 -45.24
C ASP A 330 5.57 22.52 -46.56
N SER A 331 5.63 21.66 -47.58
CA SER A 331 6.24 21.98 -48.88
C SER A 331 5.44 23.02 -49.68
N TYR A 332 4.11 22.99 -49.57
CA TYR A 332 3.22 23.81 -50.40
C TYR A 332 2.41 24.82 -49.59
N VAL A 333 2.87 26.07 -49.60
CA VAL A 333 2.32 27.17 -48.78
C VAL A 333 0.81 27.37 -48.89
N LEU A 334 0.11 26.92 -49.94
CA LEU A 334 -1.34 27.11 -50.12
C LEU A 334 -2.20 25.92 -49.68
N THR A 335 -1.62 24.81 -49.22
CA THR A 335 -2.39 23.62 -48.82
C THR A 335 -2.95 23.75 -47.40
N PRO A 336 -4.06 23.05 -47.08
CA PRO A 336 -4.52 22.90 -45.70
C PRO A 336 -3.45 22.28 -44.79
N GLU A 337 -2.72 21.27 -45.27
CA GLU A 337 -1.62 20.62 -44.54
C GLU A 337 -0.56 21.62 -44.09
N TYR A 338 -0.16 22.56 -44.95
CA TYR A 338 0.78 23.62 -44.58
C TYR A 338 0.25 24.50 -43.44
N ILE A 339 -1.05 24.81 -43.44
CA ILE A 339 -1.68 25.62 -42.40
C ILE A 339 -1.68 24.85 -41.07
N ILE A 340 -2.01 23.56 -41.09
CA ILE A 340 -1.94 22.69 -39.92
C ILE A 340 -0.50 22.61 -39.41
N ASN A 341 0.46 22.31 -40.29
CA ASN A 341 1.88 22.21 -39.94
C ASN A 341 2.42 23.49 -39.28
N ARG A 342 2.03 24.67 -39.75
CA ARG A 342 2.57 25.94 -39.23
C ARG A 342 1.80 26.53 -38.06
N TYR A 343 0.49 26.29 -37.98
CA TYR A 343 -0.40 27.02 -37.06
C TYR A 343 -1.38 26.10 -36.30
N GLY A 344 -1.19 24.79 -36.36
CA GLY A 344 -2.14 23.78 -35.88
C GLY A 344 -1.98 23.32 -34.44
N CYS A 345 -1.08 23.87 -33.62
CA CYS A 345 -0.89 23.38 -32.23
C CYS A 345 -2.19 23.35 -31.41
N GLY A 346 -3.04 24.37 -31.55
CA GLY A 346 -4.34 24.41 -30.90
C GLY A 346 -5.33 23.37 -31.46
N LEU A 347 -5.29 23.11 -32.78
CA LEU A 347 -6.06 22.04 -33.42
C LEU A 347 -5.63 20.68 -32.88
N ILE A 348 -4.32 20.40 -32.87
CA ILE A 348 -3.75 19.14 -32.36
C ILE A 348 -4.16 18.92 -30.91
N SER A 349 -3.99 19.91 -30.04
CA SER A 349 -4.36 19.78 -28.63
C SER A 349 -5.85 19.48 -28.44
N ALA A 350 -6.74 20.17 -29.16
CA ALA A 350 -8.17 19.92 -29.09
C ALA A 350 -8.55 18.53 -29.66
N CYS A 351 -7.96 18.14 -30.79
CA CYS A 351 -8.17 16.84 -31.42
C CYS A 351 -7.72 15.70 -30.51
N ASP A 352 -6.57 15.82 -29.85
CA ASP A 352 -6.05 14.81 -28.94
C ASP A 352 -6.97 14.62 -27.74
N ILE A 353 -7.47 15.71 -27.13
CA ILE A 353 -8.37 15.64 -25.97
C ILE A 353 -9.68 14.95 -26.34
N ILE A 354 -10.30 15.32 -27.47
CA ILE A 354 -11.53 14.69 -27.97
C ILE A 354 -11.30 13.20 -28.25
N LEU A 355 -10.17 12.86 -28.87
CA LEU A 355 -9.83 11.49 -29.21
C LEU A 355 -9.57 10.65 -27.95
N TYR A 356 -8.80 11.17 -26.98
CA TYR A 356 -8.57 10.55 -25.68
C TYR A 356 -9.89 10.23 -24.96
N MET A 357 -10.77 11.23 -24.83
CA MET A 357 -12.06 11.06 -24.17
C MET A 357 -12.95 10.02 -24.88
N THR A 358 -12.86 9.94 -26.22
CA THR A 358 -13.59 8.96 -27.03
C THR A 358 -13.07 7.54 -26.81
N ILE A 359 -11.75 7.35 -26.76
CA ILE A 359 -11.15 6.03 -26.52
C ILE A 359 -11.51 5.53 -25.11
N LYS A 360 -11.52 6.42 -24.12
CA LYS A 360 -11.93 6.08 -22.75
C LYS A 360 -13.44 5.86 -22.60
N ASN A 361 -14.25 6.53 -23.42
CA ASN A 361 -15.71 6.40 -23.42
C ASN A 361 -16.23 6.23 -24.85
N PRO A 362 -16.24 5.01 -25.41
CA PRO A 362 -16.63 4.75 -26.80
C PRO A 362 -18.04 5.25 -27.18
N ASP A 363 -18.93 5.43 -26.21
CA ASP A 363 -20.26 6.02 -26.41
C ASP A 363 -20.22 7.48 -26.88
N LYS A 364 -19.10 8.18 -26.67
CA LYS A 364 -18.85 9.55 -27.15
C LYS A 364 -18.32 9.57 -28.59
N ALA A 365 -18.22 8.43 -29.26
CA ALA A 365 -17.65 8.36 -30.61
C ALA A 365 -18.51 9.08 -31.66
N SER A 366 -17.85 9.95 -32.41
CA SER A 366 -18.39 10.63 -33.58
C SER A 366 -18.01 9.91 -34.88
N THR A 367 -18.59 10.36 -36.00
CA THR A 367 -18.12 9.97 -37.33
C THR A 367 -16.67 10.36 -37.60
N PHE A 368 -16.17 11.43 -36.96
CA PHE A 368 -14.80 11.89 -37.12
C PHE A 368 -13.81 11.05 -36.32
N THR A 369 -14.06 10.86 -35.03
CA THR A 369 -13.17 10.10 -34.14
C THR A 369 -13.06 8.64 -34.55
N ARG A 370 -14.12 8.06 -35.16
CA ARG A 370 -14.06 6.71 -35.75
C ARG A 370 -12.97 6.54 -36.80
N ILE A 371 -12.60 7.60 -37.53
CA ILE A 371 -11.50 7.58 -38.49
C ILE A 371 -10.20 7.13 -37.81
N ALA A 372 -9.94 7.59 -36.59
CA ALA A 372 -8.75 7.25 -35.82
C ALA A 372 -8.93 5.99 -34.95
N THR A 373 -10.15 5.72 -34.45
CA THR A 373 -10.36 4.67 -33.45
C THR A 373 -10.67 3.29 -34.02
N GLU A 374 -11.18 3.17 -35.26
CA GLU A 374 -11.65 1.89 -35.82
C GLU A 374 -10.57 0.81 -35.86
N ASN A 375 -9.33 1.19 -36.17
CA ASN A 375 -8.17 0.28 -36.20
C ASN A 375 -7.23 0.46 -35.00
N SER A 376 -7.60 1.30 -34.03
CA SER A 376 -6.75 1.57 -32.86
C SER A 376 -6.71 0.39 -31.89
N SER A 377 -5.61 0.24 -31.17
CA SER A 377 -5.48 -0.69 -30.06
C SER A 377 -5.43 0.10 -28.75
N GLY A 378 -6.60 0.33 -28.15
CA GLY A 378 -6.74 1.19 -26.98
C GLY A 378 -6.24 2.61 -27.27
N LEU A 379 -5.21 3.06 -26.54
CA LEU A 379 -4.62 4.39 -26.70
C LEU A 379 -3.59 4.49 -27.83
N ILE A 380 -3.30 3.41 -28.55
CA ILE A 380 -2.35 3.38 -29.67
C ILE A 380 -3.09 3.56 -31.00
N ILE A 381 -2.79 4.63 -31.72
CA ILE A 381 -3.45 5.04 -32.96
C ILE A 381 -2.43 5.05 -34.10
N ASP A 382 -2.78 4.49 -35.25
CA ASP A 382 -1.94 4.51 -36.45
C ASP A 382 -1.81 5.94 -37.00
N LYS A 383 -0.58 6.37 -37.33
CA LYS A 383 -0.27 7.76 -37.74
C LYS A 383 -1.10 8.23 -38.95
N PRO A 384 -1.20 7.48 -40.07
CA PRO A 384 -2.12 7.77 -41.16
C PRO A 384 -3.57 8.04 -40.75
N ASP A 385 -4.14 7.18 -39.91
CA ASP A 385 -5.53 7.30 -39.45
C ASP A 385 -5.71 8.55 -38.54
N TYR A 386 -4.73 8.80 -37.67
CA TYR A 386 -4.67 10.01 -36.86
C TYR A 386 -4.61 11.29 -37.71
N MET A 387 -3.72 11.33 -38.72
CA MET A 387 -3.58 12.49 -39.60
C MET A 387 -4.87 12.79 -40.35
N LYS A 388 -5.52 11.76 -40.90
CA LYS A 388 -6.81 11.89 -41.59
C LYS A 388 -7.93 12.38 -40.66
N TYR A 389 -7.96 11.91 -39.42
CA TYR A 389 -8.88 12.41 -38.40
C TYR A 389 -8.69 13.92 -38.16
N VAL A 390 -7.44 14.36 -37.98
CA VAL A 390 -7.12 15.78 -37.75
C VAL A 390 -7.50 16.65 -38.96
N GLU A 391 -7.26 16.20 -40.19
CA GLU A 391 -7.66 16.95 -41.40
C GLU A 391 -9.18 17.14 -41.48
N GLU A 392 -9.96 16.10 -41.16
CA GLU A 392 -11.42 16.19 -41.18
C GLU A 392 -11.95 17.05 -40.02
N MET A 393 -11.30 17.01 -38.85
CA MET A 393 -11.61 17.92 -37.74
C MET A 393 -11.29 19.37 -38.08
N ASP A 394 -10.16 19.63 -38.75
CA ASP A 394 -9.80 20.97 -39.20
C ASP A 394 -10.80 21.52 -40.22
N ARG A 395 -11.14 20.70 -41.22
CA ARG A 395 -12.03 21.10 -42.32
C ARG A 395 -13.47 21.37 -41.85
N ASN A 396 -13.99 20.56 -40.93
CA ASN A 396 -15.43 20.53 -40.63
C ASN A 396 -15.79 21.04 -39.24
N VAL A 397 -14.84 21.14 -38.30
CA VAL A 397 -15.12 21.44 -36.89
C VAL A 397 -14.36 22.67 -36.41
N ILE A 398 -13.03 22.63 -36.42
CA ILE A 398 -12.19 23.64 -35.73
C ILE A 398 -11.80 24.80 -36.65
N GLY A 399 -11.29 24.51 -37.85
CA GLY A 399 -10.87 25.52 -38.83
C GLY A 399 -9.65 26.33 -38.40
N THR A 400 -8.45 25.83 -38.68
CA THR A 400 -7.19 26.53 -38.41
C THR A 400 -7.02 27.71 -39.37
N VAL A 401 -6.75 28.89 -38.82
CA VAL A 401 -6.58 30.11 -39.62
C VAL A 401 -5.10 30.39 -39.84
N ARG A 402 -4.72 30.64 -41.09
CA ARG A 402 -3.34 31.02 -41.42
C ARG A 402 -2.90 32.25 -40.61
N TRP A 403 -1.66 32.23 -40.12
CA TRP A 403 -1.04 33.28 -39.29
C TRP A 403 -1.58 33.41 -37.86
N LEU A 404 -2.85 33.05 -37.63
CA LEU A 404 -3.52 33.21 -36.34
C LEU A 404 -3.66 31.89 -35.56
N GLY A 405 -3.54 30.76 -36.25
CA GLY A 405 -3.82 29.44 -35.70
C GLY A 405 -5.26 29.31 -35.23
N VAL A 406 -5.44 28.62 -34.11
CA VAL A 406 -6.74 28.45 -33.47
C VAL A 406 -6.84 29.42 -32.29
N ASN A 407 -7.79 30.36 -32.38
CA ASN A 407 -8.12 31.25 -31.27
C ASN A 407 -8.93 30.49 -30.20
N GLY A 408 -8.62 30.69 -28.92
CA GLY A 408 -9.27 29.98 -27.82
C GLY A 408 -10.80 30.16 -27.72
N LEU A 409 -11.36 31.34 -28.02
CA LEU A 409 -12.81 31.54 -28.08
C LEU A 409 -13.44 30.80 -29.27
N SER A 410 -12.73 30.77 -30.41
CA SER A 410 -13.15 29.97 -31.56
C SER A 410 -13.15 28.49 -31.21
N MET A 411 -12.07 28.01 -30.59
CA MET A 411 -11.94 26.63 -30.10
C MET A 411 -13.09 26.23 -29.18
N GLN A 412 -13.41 27.06 -28.18
CA GLN A 412 -14.56 26.85 -27.30
C GLN A 412 -15.86 26.68 -28.08
N ASN A 413 -16.14 27.57 -29.03
CA ASN A 413 -17.40 27.55 -29.77
C ASN A 413 -17.49 26.31 -30.66
N CYS A 414 -16.40 25.94 -31.34
CA CYS A 414 -16.32 24.75 -32.17
C CYS A 414 -16.46 23.46 -31.35
N VAL A 415 -15.76 23.34 -30.22
CA VAL A 415 -15.85 22.18 -29.34
C VAL A 415 -17.24 22.03 -28.74
N ASN A 416 -17.88 23.12 -28.30
CA ASN A 416 -19.27 23.06 -27.82
C ASN A 416 -20.27 22.69 -28.93
N ALA A 417 -20.05 23.19 -30.16
CA ALA A 417 -20.87 22.82 -31.31
C ALA A 417 -20.73 21.32 -31.61
N TYR A 418 -19.51 20.79 -31.54
CA TYR A 418 -19.22 19.38 -31.67
C TYR A 418 -19.91 18.55 -30.57
N PHE A 419 -19.75 18.90 -29.29
CA PHE A 419 -20.40 18.19 -28.18
C PHE A 419 -21.92 18.16 -28.34
N LYS A 420 -22.52 19.29 -28.73
CA LYS A 420 -23.96 19.36 -29.01
C LYS A 420 -24.39 18.48 -30.18
N ALA A 421 -23.62 18.48 -31.28
CA ALA A 421 -23.95 17.71 -32.49
C ALA A 421 -23.95 16.19 -32.23
N TYR A 422 -23.08 15.73 -31.33
CA TYR A 422 -22.92 14.31 -30.99
C TYR A 422 -23.52 13.92 -29.64
N SER A 423 -24.35 14.79 -29.03
CA SER A 423 -25.00 14.54 -27.74
C SER A 423 -24.03 14.15 -26.61
N ILE A 424 -22.83 14.73 -26.62
CA ILE A 424 -21.84 14.57 -25.55
C ILE A 424 -22.21 15.55 -24.43
N GLU A 425 -22.51 15.03 -23.25
CA GLU A 425 -22.94 15.82 -22.07
C GLU A 425 -21.78 16.55 -21.38
N LEU A 426 -21.01 17.33 -22.13
CA LEU A 426 -19.91 18.16 -21.65
C LEU A 426 -20.02 19.57 -22.23
N ARG A 427 -19.36 20.52 -21.58
CA ARG A 427 -19.21 21.90 -22.07
C ARG A 427 -17.77 22.34 -21.99
N ALA A 428 -17.36 23.12 -22.99
CA ALA A 428 -16.07 23.79 -23.00
C ALA A 428 -16.23 25.27 -22.68
N LYS A 429 -15.28 25.85 -21.96
CA LYS A 429 -15.15 27.28 -21.71
C LYS A 429 -13.70 27.71 -21.91
N TRP A 430 -13.47 28.70 -22.75
CA TRP A 430 -12.18 29.34 -22.86
C TRP A 430 -11.96 30.25 -21.65
N GLY A 431 -10.89 29.98 -20.92
CA GLY A 431 -10.41 30.85 -19.88
C GLY A 431 -11.06 30.64 -18.51
N VAL A 432 -10.20 30.63 -17.50
CA VAL A 432 -10.55 30.77 -16.08
C VAL A 432 -9.81 31.97 -15.49
N THR A 433 -10.22 32.41 -14.30
CA THR A 433 -9.46 33.43 -13.58
C THR A 433 -8.08 32.87 -13.25
N PHE A 434 -7.04 33.68 -13.39
CA PHE A 434 -5.66 33.22 -13.20
C PHE A 434 -5.43 32.60 -11.80
N SER A 435 -6.05 33.17 -10.76
CA SER A 435 -6.04 32.61 -9.40
C SER A 435 -6.66 31.21 -9.27
N ASN A 436 -7.52 30.82 -10.21
CA ASN A 436 -8.17 29.51 -10.25
C ASN A 436 -7.55 28.58 -11.31
N LEU A 437 -6.49 29.01 -12.00
CA LEU A 437 -5.90 28.25 -13.12
C LEU A 437 -5.43 26.87 -12.66
N LYS A 438 -4.56 26.81 -11.63
CA LYS A 438 -4.07 25.55 -11.06
C LYS A 438 -5.21 24.63 -10.64
N LYS A 439 -6.15 25.16 -9.85
CA LYS A 439 -7.32 24.42 -9.35
C LYS A 439 -8.19 23.87 -10.48
N SER A 440 -8.33 24.62 -11.57
CA SER A 440 -9.13 24.20 -12.73
C SER A 440 -8.43 23.10 -13.53
N ILE A 441 -7.10 23.17 -13.66
CA ILE A 441 -6.27 22.11 -14.25
C ILE A 441 -6.41 20.84 -13.41
N ILE A 442 -6.17 20.92 -12.10
CA ILE A 442 -6.30 19.80 -11.15
C ILE A 442 -7.67 19.14 -11.29
N LYS A 443 -8.75 19.93 -11.25
CA LYS A 443 -10.11 19.40 -11.35
C LYS A 443 -10.35 18.61 -12.64
N MET A 444 -9.88 19.11 -13.79
CA MET A 444 -10.01 18.38 -15.05
C MET A 444 -9.21 17.08 -15.05
N LEU A 445 -7.97 17.12 -14.54
CA LEU A 445 -7.10 15.94 -14.47
C LEU A 445 -7.67 14.86 -13.53
N ASP A 446 -8.25 15.25 -12.39
CA ASP A 446 -8.93 14.34 -11.45
C ASP A 446 -10.20 13.70 -12.05
N GLU A 447 -10.85 14.39 -12.98
CA GLU A 447 -11.98 13.87 -13.78
C GLU A 447 -11.53 13.09 -15.03
N ASP A 448 -10.23 12.78 -15.13
CA ASP A 448 -9.60 12.06 -16.25
C ASP A 448 -9.65 12.82 -17.59
N ILE A 449 -9.67 14.15 -17.56
CA ILE A 449 -9.75 15.03 -18.73
C ILE A 449 -8.42 15.78 -18.92
N PRO A 450 -7.64 15.48 -19.98
CA PRO A 450 -6.45 16.26 -20.32
C PRO A 450 -6.82 17.71 -20.68
N VAL A 451 -5.92 18.65 -20.41
CA VAL A 451 -6.20 20.08 -20.47
C VAL A 451 -5.45 20.74 -21.61
N CYS A 452 -6.16 21.40 -22.52
CA CYS A 452 -5.52 22.27 -23.50
C CYS A 452 -5.06 23.55 -22.80
N LEU A 453 -3.75 23.80 -22.81
CA LEU A 453 -3.11 24.97 -22.21
C LEU A 453 -2.46 25.81 -23.31
N ALA A 454 -2.81 27.09 -23.37
CA ALA A 454 -2.11 28.06 -24.20
C ALA A 454 -0.94 28.71 -23.46
N ILE A 455 0.16 28.81 -24.17
CA ILE A 455 1.31 29.67 -23.91
C ILE A 455 1.14 30.85 -24.85
N GLY A 456 0.66 31.98 -24.32
CA GLY A 456 0.31 33.16 -25.11
C GLY A 456 1.54 33.95 -25.59
N ASP A 457 1.35 34.73 -26.65
CA ASP A 457 2.43 35.46 -27.34
C ASP A 457 3.18 36.41 -26.41
N SER A 458 4.50 36.20 -26.29
CA SER A 458 5.40 36.95 -25.42
C SER A 458 6.73 37.29 -26.09
N LYS A 459 7.40 38.33 -25.58
CA LYS A 459 8.82 38.60 -25.87
C LYS A 459 9.77 37.68 -25.11
N LYS A 460 9.32 37.11 -23.98
CA LYS A 460 10.05 36.10 -23.22
C LYS A 460 9.71 34.72 -23.77
N LYS A 461 10.55 33.74 -23.51
CA LYS A 461 10.27 32.34 -23.83
C LYS A 461 10.04 31.56 -22.54
N LEU A 462 9.08 30.65 -22.59
CA LEU A 462 8.84 29.64 -21.57
C LEU A 462 9.65 28.39 -21.92
N LYS A 463 10.23 27.76 -20.91
CA LYS A 463 10.95 26.50 -21.04
C LYS A 463 10.01 25.32 -20.85
N MET A 464 10.26 24.26 -21.63
CA MET A 464 9.60 22.97 -21.50
C MET A 464 10.69 21.92 -21.35
N TYR A 465 10.81 21.37 -20.15
CA TYR A 465 11.88 20.49 -19.73
C TYR A 465 11.66 19.05 -20.22
N ILE A 466 12.75 18.40 -20.61
CA ILE A 466 12.79 16.97 -20.92
C ILE A 466 13.52 16.31 -19.74
N PRO A 467 12.88 15.36 -19.04
CA PRO A 467 13.45 14.72 -17.87
C PRO A 467 14.63 13.84 -18.29
N ASN A 468 15.59 13.68 -17.39
CA ASN A 468 16.75 12.80 -17.62
C ASN A 468 16.36 11.31 -17.50
N ASP A 469 15.38 11.01 -16.66
CA ASP A 469 14.83 9.67 -16.44
C ASP A 469 13.43 9.56 -17.07
N GLU A 470 13.24 8.59 -17.96
CA GLU A 470 11.96 8.35 -18.64
C GLU A 470 10.90 7.71 -17.72
N THR A 471 11.31 7.07 -16.61
CA THR A 471 10.41 6.39 -15.67
C THR A 471 9.63 7.36 -14.80
N MET A 472 10.18 8.56 -14.54
CA MET A 472 9.54 9.64 -13.76
C MET A 472 9.13 9.21 -12.34
N LEU A 473 9.84 8.22 -11.79
CA LEU A 473 9.57 7.67 -10.45
C LEU A 473 10.36 8.39 -9.36
N HIS A 474 11.48 9.03 -9.70
CA HIS A 474 12.37 9.66 -8.72
C HIS A 474 12.20 11.18 -8.65
N PHE A 475 12.14 11.69 -7.42
CA PHE A 475 12.10 13.12 -7.12
C PHE A 475 13.39 13.57 -6.38
N PRO A 476 13.79 14.85 -6.49
CA PRO A 476 13.20 15.89 -7.33
C PRO A 476 13.51 15.65 -8.81
N LEU A 477 12.61 16.10 -9.70
CA LEU A 477 12.77 15.91 -11.14
C LEU A 477 14.06 16.57 -11.66
N GLN A 478 14.91 15.78 -12.32
CA GLN A 478 16.15 16.24 -12.95
C GLN A 478 16.00 16.41 -14.46
N TYR A 479 16.57 17.49 -15.01
CA TYR A 479 16.47 17.83 -16.43
C TYR A 479 17.69 18.63 -16.90
N ASP A 480 18.34 18.16 -17.97
CA ASP A 480 19.44 18.87 -18.63
C ASP A 480 19.05 19.49 -19.98
N LYS A 481 17.89 19.10 -20.52
CA LYS A 481 17.41 19.51 -21.85
C LYS A 481 16.06 20.17 -21.74
N TYR A 482 15.84 21.16 -22.61
CA TYR A 482 14.57 21.85 -22.70
C TYR A 482 14.32 22.37 -24.11
N PHE A 483 13.05 22.51 -24.46
CA PHE A 483 12.58 23.35 -25.56
C PHE A 483 12.23 24.74 -25.04
N GLU A 484 12.17 25.71 -25.95
CA GLU A 484 11.69 27.05 -25.63
C GLU A 484 10.63 27.50 -26.63
N THR A 485 9.58 28.14 -26.15
CA THR A 485 8.56 28.76 -27.00
C THR A 485 8.03 30.04 -26.37
N ASN A 486 7.51 30.94 -27.20
CA ASN A 486 6.85 32.16 -26.75
C ASN A 486 5.39 32.25 -27.21
N SER A 487 4.90 31.28 -27.98
CA SER A 487 3.52 31.21 -28.45
C SER A 487 3.23 29.78 -28.90
N HIS A 488 2.43 29.03 -28.15
CA HIS A 488 2.12 27.62 -28.45
C HIS A 488 0.91 27.09 -27.69
N TYR A 489 0.31 25.99 -28.16
CA TYR A 489 -0.63 25.20 -27.38
C TYR A 489 -0.02 23.86 -27.03
N VAL A 490 -0.25 23.40 -25.81
CA VAL A 490 0.18 22.10 -25.31
C VAL A 490 -1.01 21.40 -24.65
N THR A 491 -0.97 20.07 -24.55
CA THR A 491 -1.95 19.32 -23.77
C THR A 491 -1.34 18.88 -22.46
N VAL A 492 -1.83 19.40 -21.34
CA VAL A 492 -1.49 18.91 -20.00
C VAL A 492 -2.17 17.57 -19.79
N THR A 493 -1.36 16.57 -19.47
CA THR A 493 -1.77 15.17 -19.31
C THR A 493 -1.69 14.70 -17.86
N GLY A 494 -0.94 15.43 -17.01
CA GLY A 494 -0.83 15.19 -15.58
C GLY A 494 -0.20 16.41 -14.89
N LEU A 495 -0.27 16.44 -13.57
CA LEU A 495 0.32 17.47 -12.71
C LEU A 495 0.87 16.79 -11.45
N VAL A 496 2.02 17.28 -10.97
CA VAL A 496 2.58 16.88 -9.68
C VAL A 496 2.93 18.11 -8.85
N GLU A 497 2.59 18.07 -7.56
CA GLU A 497 3.03 19.05 -6.56
C GLU A 497 4.03 18.35 -5.64
N ASP A 498 5.27 18.81 -5.67
CA ASP A 498 6.36 18.33 -4.83
C ASP A 498 6.56 19.36 -3.71
N ARG A 499 6.22 18.95 -2.48
CA ARG A 499 6.27 19.83 -1.29
C ARG A 499 7.68 19.99 -0.74
N ILE A 500 8.56 19.01 -0.96
CA ILE A 500 9.96 19.02 -0.52
C ILE A 500 10.71 20.15 -1.21
N CYS A 501 10.64 20.22 -2.54
CA CYS A 501 11.29 21.31 -3.29
C CYS A 501 10.37 22.52 -3.54
N ASN A 502 9.12 22.45 -3.08
CA ASN A 502 8.06 23.44 -3.28
C ASN A 502 7.92 23.83 -4.76
N LYS A 503 7.78 22.83 -5.63
CA LYS A 503 7.55 23.01 -7.07
C LYS A 503 6.29 22.30 -7.52
N THR A 504 5.66 22.86 -8.55
CA THR A 504 4.55 22.21 -9.25
C THR A 504 4.94 22.02 -10.71
N PHE A 505 4.86 20.79 -11.21
CA PHE A 505 5.14 20.48 -12.61
C PHE A 505 3.90 20.03 -13.36
N LEU A 506 3.73 20.55 -14.57
CA LEU A 506 2.74 20.07 -15.53
C LEU A 506 3.41 19.07 -16.47
N GLN A 507 2.91 17.82 -16.51
CA GLN A 507 3.26 16.85 -17.56
C GLN A 507 2.48 17.20 -18.83
N ILE A 508 3.18 17.48 -19.93
CA ILE A 508 2.57 17.92 -21.18
C ILE A 508 2.92 17.01 -22.36
N SER A 509 1.99 16.91 -23.31
CA SER A 509 2.23 16.44 -24.67
C SER A 509 2.40 17.65 -25.59
N THR A 510 3.51 17.68 -26.31
CA THR A 510 3.81 18.70 -27.33
C THR A 510 4.73 18.13 -28.39
N TRP A 511 4.52 18.46 -29.67
CA TRP A 511 5.32 17.97 -30.80
C TRP A 511 5.53 16.43 -30.81
N GLY A 512 4.55 15.67 -30.35
CA GLY A 512 4.62 14.22 -30.26
C GLY A 512 5.62 13.69 -29.21
N VAL A 513 6.03 14.51 -28.25
CA VAL A 513 6.91 14.12 -27.13
C VAL A 513 6.30 14.52 -25.79
N LYS A 514 6.71 13.81 -24.74
CA LYS A 514 6.38 14.12 -23.34
C LYS A 514 7.40 15.13 -22.81
N CYS A 515 6.91 16.25 -22.27
CA CYS A 515 7.74 17.30 -21.66
C CYS A 515 7.09 17.81 -20.37
N TYR A 516 7.78 18.72 -19.66
CA TYR A 516 7.31 19.26 -18.39
C TYR A 516 7.43 20.78 -18.35
N ILE A 517 6.45 21.44 -17.74
CA ILE A 517 6.49 22.88 -17.46
C ILE A 517 6.50 23.07 -15.96
N ASP A 518 7.45 23.84 -15.44
CA ASP A 518 7.38 24.39 -14.09
C ASP A 518 6.24 25.42 -14.05
N PHE A 519 5.24 25.16 -13.21
CA PHE A 519 4.01 25.96 -13.16
C PHE A 519 4.27 27.39 -12.65
N ASP A 520 5.27 27.59 -11.79
CA ASP A 520 5.63 28.92 -11.29
C ASP A 520 6.39 29.72 -12.36
N GLU A 521 7.19 29.05 -13.19
CA GLU A 521 7.77 29.65 -14.41
C GLU A 521 6.68 30.05 -15.40
N TYR A 522 5.67 29.20 -15.62
CA TYR A 522 4.51 29.55 -16.43
C TYR A 522 3.78 30.77 -15.84
N CYS A 523 3.53 30.79 -14.54
CA CYS A 523 2.84 31.91 -13.92
C CYS A 523 3.61 33.23 -14.08
N SER A 524 4.92 33.19 -13.83
CA SER A 524 5.84 34.31 -14.02
C SER A 524 5.89 34.79 -15.48
N PHE A 525 5.81 33.84 -16.43
CA PHE A 525 5.69 34.13 -17.85
C PHE A 525 4.38 34.87 -18.16
N VAL A 526 3.24 34.44 -17.63
CA VAL A 526 1.96 35.10 -17.89
C VAL A 526 1.92 36.52 -17.30
N GLU A 527 2.27 36.68 -16.03
CA GLU A 527 2.21 37.96 -15.31
C GLU A 527 3.16 39.01 -15.92
N GLY A 528 4.37 38.60 -16.32
CA GLY A 528 5.39 39.47 -16.87
C GLY A 528 5.04 40.17 -18.19
N ASN A 529 3.88 39.86 -18.79
CA ASN A 529 3.44 40.37 -20.09
C ASN A 529 2.09 41.12 -20.04
N GLY A 530 1.54 41.36 -18.84
CA GLY A 530 0.35 42.21 -18.63
C GLY A 530 -1.01 41.54 -18.88
N LEU A 531 -2.08 42.32 -18.71
CA LEU A 531 -3.47 41.82 -18.64
C LEU A 531 -3.92 41.06 -19.91
N LEU A 532 -3.49 41.49 -21.09
CA LEU A 532 -3.84 40.81 -22.35
C LEU A 532 -3.27 39.38 -22.42
N ASN A 533 -2.10 39.14 -21.83
CA ASN A 533 -1.49 37.81 -21.83
C ASN A 533 -2.23 36.84 -20.90
N THR A 534 -2.90 37.31 -19.84
CA THR A 534 -3.72 36.43 -18.98
C THR A 534 -4.93 35.83 -19.70
N THR A 535 -5.41 36.49 -20.75
CA THR A 535 -6.49 36.01 -21.63
C THR A 535 -5.99 35.09 -22.75
N LEU A 536 -4.75 35.27 -23.21
CA LEU A 536 -4.13 34.50 -24.28
C LEU A 536 -3.39 33.25 -23.76
N SER A 537 -2.85 33.33 -22.55
CA SER A 537 -2.25 32.24 -21.79
C SER A 537 -3.27 31.70 -20.79
N ASN A 538 -4.11 30.78 -21.25
CA ASN A 538 -5.19 30.20 -20.46
C ASN A 538 -5.54 28.80 -20.95
N ILE A 539 -6.55 28.18 -20.35
CA ILE A 539 -6.97 26.81 -20.68
C ILE A 539 -8.31 26.77 -21.41
N LEU A 540 -8.52 25.70 -22.17
CA LEU A 540 -9.86 25.25 -22.53
C LEU A 540 -10.40 24.37 -21.39
N TYR A 541 -11.24 24.95 -20.53
CA TYR A 541 -11.82 24.25 -19.39
C TYR A 541 -13.05 23.42 -19.84
N ILE A 542 -13.00 22.11 -19.67
CA ILE A 542 -14.09 21.18 -20.01
C ILE A 542 -14.70 20.63 -18.71
N TYR A 543 -16.03 20.59 -18.63
CA TYR A 543 -16.79 20.20 -17.44
C TYR A 543 -18.21 19.69 -17.77
#